data_AF-X1PBV1-F1
#
_entry.id   AF-X1PBV1-F1
#
_cell.length_a   1.000
_cell.length_b   1.000
_cell.length_c   1.000
_cell.angle_alpha   90.00
_cell.angle_beta   90.00
_cell.angle_gamma   90.00
#
_symmetry.space_group_name_H-M   'P 1'
#
loop_
_entity.id
_entity.type
_entity.pdbx_description
1 polymer ?
#
loop_
_entity_poly.entity_id
_entity_poly.type
_entity_poly.pdbx_seq_one_letter_code
_entity_poly.pdbx_strand_id
1 'polypeptide(L)'
;MSQTGFNDAGHPSGEDKDRIARLSAICRKASRELVADHLARMDSEYLSRYSDQQIACHLDELAGLGPSRRCLVFERELEQNQWELTVVAFDYRGLFSLIAGSLASMGISIE
;
A
#
# COMPACT_ATOMS: atom_id res chain seq x y z
N MET A 1 1.78 -9.11 -34.32
CA MET A 1 2.24 -7.78 -33.89
C MET A 1 1.19 -7.23 -32.94
N SER A 2 1.32 -7.53 -31.65
CA SER A 2 0.37 -7.10 -30.63
C SER A 2 1.01 -5.93 -29.89
N GLN A 3 0.49 -4.72 -30.12
CA GLN A 3 0.97 -3.52 -29.46
C GLN A 3 0.60 -3.56 -27.98
N THR A 4 1.64 -3.41 -27.18
CA THR A 4 1.65 -3.28 -25.73
C THR A 4 1.01 -1.95 -25.36
N GLY A 5 -0.07 -1.99 -24.57
CA GLY A 5 -0.60 -0.80 -23.90
C GLY A 5 0.40 -0.33 -22.86
N PHE A 6 1.20 0.66 -23.24
CA PHE A 6 2.01 1.44 -22.31
C PHE A 6 1.05 2.37 -21.57
N ASN A 7 0.99 2.24 -20.25
CA ASN A 7 0.16 3.03 -19.35
C ASN A 7 0.23 4.51 -19.72
N ASP A 8 -0.92 5.07 -20.10
CA ASP A 8 -1.13 6.51 -20.08
C ASP A 8 -1.08 6.90 -18.60
N ALA A 9 0.00 7.57 -18.19
CA ALA A 9 0.09 8.18 -16.87
C ALA A 9 -0.95 9.32 -16.83
N GLY A 10 -2.20 8.93 -16.60
CA GLY A 10 -3.35 9.82 -16.57
C GLY A 10 -3.07 10.95 -15.60
N HIS A 11 -3.30 12.18 -16.06
CA HIS A 11 -3.29 13.32 -15.16
C HIS A 11 -4.27 13.02 -14.00
N PRO A 12 -3.87 13.27 -12.74
CA PRO A 12 -4.72 12.96 -11.60
C PRO A 12 -6.06 13.67 -11.78
N SER A 13 -7.15 12.91 -11.64
CA SER A 13 -8.51 13.44 -11.71
C SER A 13 -8.72 14.50 -10.62
N GLY A 14 -9.80 15.28 -10.72
CA GLY A 14 -10.10 16.29 -9.68
C GLY A 14 -10.18 15.68 -8.27
N GLU A 15 -10.75 14.49 -8.18
CA GLU A 15 -10.88 13.73 -6.93
C GLU A 15 -9.52 13.28 -6.38
N ASP A 16 -8.61 12.84 -7.25
CA ASP A 16 -7.24 12.45 -6.86
C ASP A 16 -6.47 13.63 -6.30
N LYS A 17 -6.58 14.82 -6.92
CA LYS A 17 -5.91 16.03 -6.42
C LYS A 17 -6.39 16.43 -5.03
N ASP A 18 -7.69 16.34 -4.80
CA ASP A 18 -8.29 16.64 -3.50
C ASP A 18 -7.85 15.64 -2.45
N ARG A 19 -7.80 14.36 -2.80
CA ARG A 19 -7.34 13.31 -1.87
C ARG A 19 -5.84 13.43 -1.55
N ILE A 20 -5.01 13.73 -2.55
CA ILE A 20 -3.58 14.05 -2.34
C ILE A 20 -3.43 15.21 -1.35
N ALA A 21 -4.23 16.27 -1.51
CA ALA A 21 -4.18 17.43 -0.62
C ALA A 21 -4.57 17.06 0.83
N ARG A 22 -5.65 16.29 1.01
CA ARG A 22 -6.07 15.82 2.34
C ARG A 22 -5.01 14.95 3.01
N LEU A 23 -4.50 13.94 2.29
CA LEU A 23 -3.49 13.03 2.82
C LEU A 23 -2.19 13.74 3.16
N SER A 24 -1.73 14.64 2.28
CA SER A 24 -0.51 15.44 2.52
C SER A 24 -0.64 16.34 3.76
N ALA A 25 -1.86 16.74 4.14
CA ALA A 25 -2.10 17.56 5.33
C ALA A 25 -2.09 16.75 6.64
N ILE A 26 -2.36 15.45 6.60
CA ILE A 26 -2.43 14.59 7.79
C ILE A 26 -1.21 13.67 7.97
N CYS A 27 -0.45 13.40 6.91
CA CYS A 27 0.80 12.67 7.00
C CYS A 27 1.84 13.46 7.81
N ARG A 28 2.61 12.77 8.66
CA ARG A 28 3.65 13.39 9.50
C ARG A 28 5.05 13.28 8.88
N LYS A 29 5.27 12.27 8.04
CA LYS A 29 6.58 11.93 7.47
C LYS A 29 6.56 11.86 5.94
N ALA A 30 5.46 11.40 5.36
CA ALA A 30 5.37 11.23 3.91
C ALA A 30 5.39 12.57 3.16
N SER A 31 6.18 12.67 2.10
CA SER A 31 6.16 13.83 1.21
C SER A 31 4.93 13.81 0.32
N ARG A 32 4.57 14.97 -0.24
CA ARG A 32 3.48 15.08 -1.21
C ARG A 32 3.73 14.24 -2.47
N GLU A 33 4.99 14.15 -2.93
CA GLU A 33 5.32 13.27 -4.06
C GLU A 33 5.06 11.80 -3.71
N LEU A 34 5.49 11.35 -2.53
CA LEU A 34 5.25 9.98 -2.08
C LEU A 34 3.74 9.67 -1.98
N VAL A 35 2.95 10.62 -1.48
CA VAL A 35 1.48 10.49 -1.43
C VAL A 35 0.92 10.31 -2.85
N ALA A 36 1.32 11.16 -3.79
CA ALA A 36 0.84 11.09 -5.17
C ALA A 36 1.24 9.76 -5.84
N ASP A 37 2.51 9.36 -5.68
CA ASP A 37 3.05 8.11 -6.24
C ASP A 37 2.36 6.87 -5.64
N HIS A 38 2.06 6.89 -4.34
CA HIS A 38 1.34 5.81 -3.68
C HIS A 38 -0.07 5.67 -4.24
N LEU A 39 -0.84 6.76 -4.29
CA LEU A 39 -2.21 6.73 -4.80
C LEU A 39 -2.27 6.31 -6.26
N ALA A 40 -1.31 6.75 -7.09
CA ALA A 40 -1.24 6.37 -8.50
C ALA A 40 -0.97 4.87 -8.74
N ARG A 41 -0.41 4.17 -7.74
CA ARG A 41 -0.12 2.73 -7.82
C ARG A 41 -1.24 1.85 -7.29
N MET A 42 -2.14 2.40 -6.48
CA MET A 42 -3.23 1.65 -5.84
C MET A 42 -4.47 1.65 -6.71
N ASP A 43 -5.25 0.58 -6.62
CA ASP A 43 -6.53 0.45 -7.30
C ASP A 43 -7.69 1.07 -6.49
N SER A 44 -8.87 1.13 -7.11
CA SER A 44 -10.09 1.63 -6.47
C SER A 44 -10.54 0.79 -5.28
N GLU A 45 -10.16 -0.49 -5.23
CA GLU A 45 -10.54 -1.38 -4.13
C GLU A 45 -9.78 -0.99 -2.86
N TYR A 46 -8.45 -0.85 -2.94
CA TYR A 46 -7.63 -0.33 -1.85
C TYR A 46 -8.14 1.03 -1.37
N LEU A 47 -8.41 1.94 -2.31
CA LEU A 47 -8.84 3.30 -2.02
C LEU A 47 -10.21 3.40 -1.35
N SER A 48 -11.08 2.42 -1.56
CA SER A 48 -12.40 2.33 -0.92
C SER A 48 -12.36 1.54 0.39
N ARG A 49 -11.45 0.57 0.53
CA ARG A 49 -11.27 -0.26 1.73
C ARG A 49 -10.68 0.51 2.91
N TYR A 50 -9.77 1.46 2.66
CA TYR A 50 -9.05 2.18 3.71
C TYR A 50 -9.48 3.65 3.81
N SER A 51 -9.67 4.10 5.05
CA SER A 51 -9.87 5.53 5.35
C SER A 51 -8.62 6.34 5.08
N ASP A 52 -8.78 7.66 4.88
CA ASP A 52 -7.64 8.57 4.67
C ASP A 52 -6.64 8.51 5.86
N GLN A 53 -7.10 8.31 7.09
CA GLN A 53 -6.23 8.14 8.26
C GLN A 53 -5.41 6.84 8.20
N GLN A 54 -6.00 5.74 7.76
CA GLN A 54 -5.27 4.47 7.60
C GLN A 54 -4.24 4.58 6.47
N ILE A 55 -4.63 5.18 5.34
CA ILE A 55 -3.71 5.42 4.22
C ILE A 55 -2.55 6.33 4.65
N ALA A 56 -2.82 7.39 5.41
CA ALA A 56 -1.76 8.25 5.95
C ALA A 56 -0.82 7.51 6.90
N CYS A 57 -1.34 6.59 7.72
CA CYS A 57 -0.51 5.71 8.54
C CYS A 57 0.41 4.85 7.66
N HIS A 58 -0.12 4.20 6.62
CA HIS A 58 0.68 3.39 5.70
C HIS A 58 1.78 4.22 5.01
N LEU A 59 1.45 5.44 4.59
CA LEU A 59 2.37 6.38 3.96
C LEU A 59 3.49 6.83 4.90
N ASP A 60 3.18 7.18 6.16
CA ASP A 60 4.19 7.58 7.14
C ASP A 60 5.15 6.44 7.48
N GLU A 61 4.65 5.20 7.48
CA GLU A 61 5.45 4.01 7.75
C GLU A 61 6.30 3.62 6.55
N LEU A 62 5.76 3.79 5.33
CA LEU A 62 6.52 3.67 4.08
C LEU A 62 7.66 4.71 4.01
N ALA A 63 7.38 5.97 4.36
CA ALA A 63 8.38 7.03 4.43
C ALA A 63 9.44 6.77 5.51
N GLY A 64 9.11 5.96 6.52
CA GLY A 64 10.02 5.56 7.58
C GLY A 64 10.89 4.34 7.25
N LEU A 65 10.72 3.72 6.07
CA LEU A 65 11.59 2.63 5.64
C LEU A 65 13.00 3.15 5.34
N GLY A 66 13.99 2.30 5.61
CA GLY A 66 15.38 2.61 5.35
C GLY A 66 16.31 1.45 5.70
N PRO A 67 17.63 1.66 5.68
CA PRO A 67 18.60 0.60 5.95
C PRO A 67 18.38 -0.11 7.30
N SER A 68 17.96 0.65 8.32
CA SER A 68 17.73 0.18 9.68
C SER A 68 16.32 -0.40 9.90
N ARG A 69 15.37 -0.17 8.99
CA ARG A 69 13.97 -0.62 9.10
C ARG A 69 13.46 -0.96 7.70
N ARG A 70 13.61 -2.23 7.31
CA ARG A 70 13.36 -2.69 5.93
C ARG A 70 11.93 -3.18 5.67
N CYS A 71 11.22 -3.54 6.72
CA CYS A 71 9.89 -4.12 6.65
C CYS A 71 9.10 -3.76 7.92
N LEU A 72 7.79 -3.62 7.74
CA LEU A 72 6.80 -3.43 8.78
C LEU A 72 5.59 -4.29 8.50
N VAL A 73 5.01 -4.81 9.58
CA VAL A 73 3.78 -5.59 9.52
C VAL A 73 2.81 -4.98 10.51
N PHE A 74 1.62 -4.66 10.03
CA PHE A 74 0.47 -4.31 10.85
C PHE A 74 -0.50 -5.47 10.78
N GLU A 75 -1.05 -5.81 11.93
CA GLU A 75 -2.09 -6.83 12.05
C GLU A 75 -3.35 -6.18 12.60
N ARG A 76 -4.48 -6.57 12.03
CA ARG A 76 -5.80 -6.22 12.54
C ARG A 76 -6.62 -7.49 12.59
N GLU A 77 -6.99 -7.88 13.80
CA GLU A 77 -7.94 -8.96 14.01
C GLU A 77 -9.29 -8.55 13.41
N LEU A 78 -9.87 -9.47 12.64
CA LEU A 78 -11.22 -9.38 12.11
C LEU A 78 -12.11 -10.38 12.87
N GLU A 79 -13.33 -10.58 12.42
CA GLU A 79 -14.20 -11.60 13.01
C GLU A 79 -13.81 -13.01 12.55
N GLN A 80 -14.31 -14.04 13.25
CA GLN A 80 -14.25 -15.43 12.80
C GLN A 80 -12.84 -15.97 12.56
N ASN A 81 -11.87 -15.58 13.38
CA ASN A 81 -10.47 -16.01 13.29
C ASN A 81 -9.78 -15.56 11.99
N GLN A 82 -10.28 -14.50 11.35
CA GLN A 82 -9.65 -13.84 10.23
C GLN A 82 -8.77 -12.68 10.70
N TRP A 83 -7.71 -12.42 9.95
CA TRP A 83 -6.75 -11.36 10.24
C TRP A 83 -6.42 -10.62 8.96
N GLU A 84 -6.40 -9.30 9.02
CA GLU A 84 -5.82 -8.47 7.98
C GLU A 84 -4.36 -8.19 8.33
N LEU A 85 -3.46 -8.55 7.41
CA LEU A 85 -2.04 -8.28 7.53
C LEU A 85 -1.62 -7.26 6.46
N THR A 86 -1.14 -6.10 6.88
CA THR A 86 -0.56 -5.09 6.00
C THR A 86 0.95 -5.14 6.11
N VAL A 87 1.63 -5.51 5.02
CA VAL A 87 3.09 -5.56 4.95
C VAL A 87 3.62 -4.37 4.16
N VAL A 88 4.45 -3.54 4.79
CA VAL A 88 5.10 -2.38 4.17
C VAL A 88 6.60 -2.66 4.08
N ALA A 89 7.10 -2.88 2.86
CA ALA A 89 8.48 -3.25 2.61
C ALA A 89 8.96 -2.73 1.23
N PHE A 90 10.28 -2.77 1.01
CA PHE A 90 10.81 -2.63 -0.34
C PHE A 90 10.39 -3.79 -1.23
N ASP A 91 10.08 -3.51 -2.49
CA ASP A 91 9.70 -4.52 -3.47
C ASP A 91 10.94 -5.32 -3.91
N TYR A 92 11.21 -6.41 -3.20
CA TYR A 92 12.24 -7.37 -3.59
C TYR A 92 11.65 -8.46 -4.47
N ARG A 93 12.41 -8.89 -5.47
CA ARG A 93 12.00 -9.97 -6.38
C ARG A 93 11.55 -11.20 -5.60
N GLY A 94 10.30 -11.61 -5.80
CA GLY A 94 9.72 -12.81 -5.19
C GLY A 94 9.30 -12.64 -3.72
N LEU A 95 9.38 -11.43 -3.16
CA LEU A 95 9.01 -11.17 -1.76
C LEU A 95 7.58 -11.60 -1.46
N PHE A 96 6.64 -11.25 -2.34
CA PHE A 96 5.24 -11.65 -2.20
C PHE A 96 5.10 -13.19 -2.11
N SER A 97 5.73 -13.92 -3.02
CA SER A 97 5.69 -15.39 -3.02
C SER A 97 6.33 -15.99 -1.77
N LEU A 98 7.39 -15.38 -1.24
CA LEU A 98 8.01 -15.80 0.01
C LEU A 98 7.07 -15.61 1.20
N ILE A 99 6.39 -14.46 1.28
CA ILE A 99 5.40 -14.18 2.34
C ILE A 99 4.26 -15.18 2.24
N ALA A 100 3.62 -15.28 1.08
CA ALA A 100 2.48 -16.17 0.86
C ALA A 100 2.84 -17.64 1.11
N GLY A 101 3.99 -18.09 0.59
CA GLY A 101 4.48 -19.45 0.79
C GLY A 101 4.80 -19.76 2.26
N SER A 102 5.34 -18.80 3.01
CA SER A 102 5.60 -18.96 4.44
C SER A 102 4.30 -19.14 5.23
N LEU A 103 3.30 -18.29 4.97
CA LEU A 103 1.97 -18.38 5.59
C LEU A 103 1.30 -19.72 5.26
N ALA A 104 1.29 -20.12 3.98
CA ALA A 104 0.72 -21.38 3.55
C ALA A 104 1.42 -22.60 4.19
N SER A 105 2.75 -22.56 4.36
CA SER A 105 3.51 -23.64 5.02
C SER A 105 3.13 -23.84 6.50
N MET A 106 2.59 -22.79 7.14
CA MET A 106 2.08 -22.82 8.51
C MET A 106 0.60 -23.26 8.58
N GLY A 107 -0.03 -23.55 7.43
CA GLY A 107 -1.45 -23.90 7.36
C GLY A 107 -2.40 -22.70 7.41
N ILE A 108 -1.90 -21.48 7.16
CA ILE A 108 -2.73 -20.27 7.12
C ILE A 108 -3.31 -20.11 5.71
N SER A 109 -4.64 -20.00 5.63
CA SER A 109 -5.34 -19.64 4.40
C SER A 109 -5.23 -18.15 4.13
N ILE A 110 -5.06 -17.77 2.86
CA ILE A 110 -5.02 -16.38 2.41
C ILE A 110 -6.23 -16.18 1.49
N GLU A 111 -6.97 -15.10 1.73
CA GLU A 111 -8.17 -14.70 0.98
C GLU A 111 -7.97 -13.34 0.31
#